data_AF-A0A9Q0ZR74-F1
#
_entry.id   AF-A0A9Q0ZR74-F1
#
_cell.length_a   1.000
_cell.length_b   1.000
_cell.length_c   1.000
_cell.angle_alpha   90.00
_cell.angle_beta   90.00
_cell.angle_gamma   90.00
#
_symmetry.space_group_name_H-M   'P 1'
#
loop_
_entity.id
_entity.type
_entity.pdbx_description
1 polymer ?
#
loop_
_entity_poly.entity_id
_entity_poly.type
_entity_poly.pdbx_seq_one_letter_code
_entity_poly.pdbx_strand_id
1 'polypeptide(L)'
;MCYRSVLFGLMDEYIMAVLNLQVSVEHSKEVSDCKNLIKTLVMGMKTIIWSITHAHLPRSQVWKASGVLKSGVHCLALFKEKDEERDMLNLFSQILSIMEPRDLMDMFSLCMPELFECMISNTQLVHIFSSLLQSFENSPAAKLVLNLFRFIFGAVSKAPAEFERILQPHVLVIMEVCMKNATEVEKPLGYMQLLQTMFRALAGCKFDLLLRDLIPMLQPCLNMLLTMLEGPTGEDTRDLLLELCLTMPARLSSLLPHLPRLMRPLVLCLKGSDDLVSLGLSTLEFWVDSLNPDFLEPSMANVMSEVILSLWSHLRPAPYPWGGKALQLLGKLGGRNRRFLKEPLALECKDNPEHGLRLILTFEPSTPFLVPLDRCINLAVAAVINKSNGMDAFYRKQSLKFLCVCLSSQLNLPGNVSDEGCTARQLSTTLVSAVDSSWHRSEASDIKVPS
;
A
#
# COMPACT_ATOMS: atom_id res chain seq x y z
N MET A 1 20.15 -30.92 41.49
CA MET A 1 19.68 -31.42 40.18
C MET A 1 18.20 -31.81 40.17
N CYS A 2 17.59 -32.39 41.23
CA CYS A 2 16.16 -32.76 41.25
C CYS A 2 15.15 -31.59 41.25
N TYR A 3 15.39 -30.50 41.98
CA TYR A 3 14.39 -29.42 42.10
C TYR A 3 14.19 -28.59 40.81
N ARG A 4 15.19 -28.55 39.92
CA ARG A 4 15.12 -27.78 38.66
C ARG A 4 14.23 -28.44 37.61
N SER A 5 14.28 -29.75 37.44
CA SER A 5 13.41 -30.46 36.48
C SER A 5 11.95 -30.53 36.94
N VAL A 6 11.73 -30.57 38.27
CA VAL A 6 10.39 -30.64 38.85
C VAL A 6 9.65 -29.31 38.73
N LEU A 7 10.31 -28.16 38.92
CA LEU A 7 9.67 -26.84 38.80
C LEU A 7 9.23 -26.53 37.36
N PHE A 8 10.05 -26.92 36.38
CA PHE A 8 9.75 -26.73 34.96
C PHE A 8 8.63 -27.65 34.47
N GLY A 9 8.61 -28.91 34.92
CA GLY A 9 7.51 -29.84 34.64
C GLY A 9 6.18 -29.41 35.28
N LEU A 10 6.23 -28.88 36.51
CA LEU A 10 5.05 -28.35 37.20
C LEU A 10 4.46 -27.10 36.51
N MET A 11 5.29 -26.23 35.92
CA MET A 11 4.79 -25.08 35.15
C MET A 11 4.08 -25.52 33.87
N ASP A 12 4.64 -26.47 33.11
CA ASP A 12 4.01 -26.97 31.88
C ASP A 12 2.70 -27.72 32.16
N GLU A 13 2.64 -28.54 33.22
CA GLU A 13 1.40 -29.20 33.65
C GLU A 13 0.33 -28.21 34.11
N TYR A 14 0.70 -27.16 34.86
CA TYR A 14 -0.26 -26.15 35.32
C TYR A 14 -0.80 -25.28 34.17
N ILE A 15 0.04 -24.93 33.19
CA ILE A 15 -0.36 -24.09 32.06
C ILE A 15 -1.31 -24.86 31.13
N MET A 16 -1.08 -26.16 30.92
CA MET A 16 -1.99 -27.03 30.17
C MET A 16 -3.33 -27.27 30.90
N ALA A 17 -3.33 -27.28 32.24
CA ALA A 17 -4.56 -27.37 33.02
C ALA A 17 -5.41 -26.09 32.93
N VAL A 18 -4.78 -24.91 32.91
CA VAL A 18 -5.47 -23.62 32.86
C VAL A 18 -6.06 -23.31 31.48
N LEU A 19 -5.46 -23.79 30.39
CA LEU A 19 -5.94 -23.58 29.02
C LEU A 19 -7.25 -24.34 28.67
N ASN A 20 -7.66 -25.31 29.49
CA ASN A 20 -8.77 -26.22 29.19
C ASN A 20 -10.10 -25.93 29.93
N LEU A 21 -10.24 -24.81 30.65
CA LEU A 21 -11.41 -24.55 31.52
C LEU A 21 -12.41 -23.52 30.96
N GLN A 22 -13.67 -23.94 30.83
CA GLN A 22 -14.85 -23.13 30.47
C GLN A 22 -15.31 -22.20 31.61
N VAL A 23 -15.86 -21.04 31.22
CA VAL A 23 -15.97 -19.78 32.01
C VAL A 23 -17.13 -19.74 33.04
N SER A 24 -16.85 -19.32 34.29
CA SER A 24 -17.82 -18.84 35.31
C SER A 24 -17.21 -17.77 36.25
N VAL A 25 -18.05 -16.98 36.95
CA VAL A 25 -17.71 -15.71 37.66
C VAL A 25 -16.72 -15.86 38.83
N GLU A 26 -16.63 -17.01 39.49
CA GLU A 26 -15.58 -17.30 40.49
C GLU A 26 -14.16 -17.31 39.87
N HIS A 27 -14.05 -17.54 38.56
CA HIS A 27 -12.76 -17.58 37.86
C HIS A 27 -12.10 -16.20 37.74
N SER A 28 -12.80 -15.07 37.93
CA SER A 28 -12.16 -13.75 37.79
C SER A 28 -11.09 -13.51 38.85
N LYS A 29 -11.30 -14.03 40.06
CA LYS A 29 -10.37 -13.86 41.18
C LYS A 29 -9.21 -14.86 41.07
N GLU A 30 -9.53 -16.11 40.72
CA GLU A 30 -8.52 -17.15 40.45
C GLU A 30 -7.63 -16.79 39.26
N VAL A 31 -8.19 -16.23 38.18
CA VAL A 31 -7.41 -15.74 37.03
C VAL A 31 -6.51 -14.57 37.44
N SER A 32 -6.97 -13.65 38.29
CA SER A 32 -6.13 -12.58 38.84
C SER A 32 -4.98 -13.11 39.70
N ASP A 33 -5.25 -14.09 40.56
CA ASP A 33 -4.23 -14.71 41.41
C ASP A 33 -3.22 -15.52 40.57
N CYS A 34 -3.68 -16.24 39.54
CA CYS A 34 -2.82 -16.89 38.55
C CYS A 34 -1.94 -15.89 37.80
N LYS A 35 -2.50 -14.75 37.33
CA LYS A 35 -1.73 -13.69 36.68
C LYS A 35 -0.62 -13.16 37.59
N ASN A 36 -0.92 -12.93 38.87
CA ASN A 36 0.06 -12.47 39.85
C ASN A 36 1.14 -13.53 40.14
N LEU A 37 0.74 -14.81 40.27
CA LEU A 37 1.67 -15.93 40.44
C LEU A 37 2.63 -16.03 39.25
N ILE A 38 2.11 -15.93 38.02
CA ILE A 38 2.92 -15.95 36.80
C ILE A 38 3.91 -14.77 36.80
N LYS A 39 3.47 -13.54 37.14
CA LYS A 39 4.35 -12.38 37.26
C LYS A 39 5.49 -12.63 38.25
N THR A 40 5.19 -13.18 39.43
CA THR A 40 6.20 -13.49 40.45
C THR A 40 7.16 -14.60 40.01
N LEU A 41 6.65 -15.65 39.36
CA LEU A 41 7.45 -16.75 38.80
C LEU A 41 8.42 -16.26 37.72
N VAL A 42 7.94 -15.45 36.78
CA VAL A 42 8.75 -14.85 35.71
C VAL A 42 9.85 -13.95 36.30
N MET A 43 9.53 -13.12 37.30
CA MET A 43 10.54 -12.34 38.02
C MET A 43 11.57 -13.21 38.75
N GLY A 44 11.16 -14.31 39.39
CA GLY A 44 12.09 -15.26 40.02
C GLY A 44 12.98 -15.99 39.01
N MET A 45 12.42 -16.34 37.84
CA MET A 45 13.15 -16.96 36.74
C MET A 45 14.26 -16.06 36.18
N LYS A 46 14.07 -14.74 36.16
CA LYS A 46 15.11 -13.77 35.78
C LYS A 46 16.42 -14.01 36.53
N THR A 47 16.33 -14.15 37.85
CA THR A 47 17.49 -14.37 38.73
C THR A 47 18.12 -15.74 38.48
N ILE A 48 17.29 -16.77 38.25
CA ILE A 48 17.76 -18.14 37.98
C ILE A 48 18.49 -18.20 36.63
N ILE A 49 17.92 -17.58 35.58
CA ILE A 49 18.51 -17.52 34.24
C ILE A 49 19.82 -16.73 34.28
N TRP A 50 19.86 -15.59 34.98
CA TRP A 50 21.09 -14.82 35.20
C TRP A 50 22.21 -15.66 35.83
N SER A 51 21.88 -16.45 36.88
CA SER A 51 22.84 -17.33 37.53
C SER A 51 23.29 -18.51 36.64
N ILE A 52 22.43 -18.98 35.73
CA ILE A 52 22.78 -20.07 34.80
C ILE A 52 23.70 -19.57 33.69
N THR A 53 23.41 -18.40 33.12
CA THR A 53 24.20 -17.82 32.02
C THR A 53 25.59 -17.39 32.49
N HIS A 54 25.73 -16.80 33.68
CA HIS A 54 27.03 -16.40 34.23
C HIS A 54 27.91 -17.56 34.72
N ALA A 55 27.35 -18.77 34.86
CA ALA A 55 28.08 -19.93 35.33
C ALA A 55 28.62 -20.84 34.19
N HIS A 56 28.53 -20.41 32.92
CA HIS A 56 28.98 -21.15 31.72
C HIS A 56 28.56 -22.63 31.72
N LEU A 57 27.28 -22.92 31.96
CA LEU A 57 26.76 -24.29 32.00
C LEU A 57 26.52 -24.89 30.59
N PRO A 58 26.58 -26.23 30.45
CA PRO A 58 26.51 -26.92 29.16
C PRO A 58 25.15 -26.77 28.44
N ARG A 59 25.18 -26.82 27.08
CA ARG A 59 24.06 -26.64 26.13
C ARG A 59 22.70 -27.29 26.53
N SER A 60 22.73 -28.39 27.27
CA SER A 60 21.52 -29.05 27.81
C SER A 60 20.63 -28.15 28.69
N GLN A 61 21.20 -27.10 29.31
CA GLN A 61 20.44 -26.17 30.15
C GLN A 61 19.77 -25.05 29.35
N VAL A 62 20.32 -24.67 28.18
CA VAL A 62 19.70 -23.74 27.24
C VAL A 62 18.39 -24.32 26.71
N TRP A 63 18.35 -25.63 26.42
CA TRP A 63 17.13 -26.34 26.02
C TRP A 63 16.04 -26.35 27.11
N LYS A 64 16.43 -26.39 28.39
CA LYS A 64 15.45 -26.27 29.49
C LYS A 64 15.00 -24.82 29.69
N ALA A 65 15.88 -23.85 29.46
CA ALA A 65 15.54 -22.44 29.52
C ALA A 65 14.62 -22.00 28.36
N SER A 66 14.70 -22.65 27.19
CA SER A 66 13.84 -22.37 26.04
C SER A 66 12.35 -22.69 26.31
N GLY A 67 12.09 -23.64 27.22
CA GLY A 67 10.75 -23.91 27.76
C GLY A 67 10.11 -22.68 28.41
N VAL A 68 10.89 -21.81 29.08
CA VAL A 68 10.37 -20.55 29.67
C VAL A 68 9.73 -19.67 28.60
N LEU A 69 10.35 -19.60 27.43
CA LEU A 69 9.83 -18.79 26.33
C LEU A 69 8.53 -19.39 25.80
N LYS A 70 8.50 -20.72 25.60
CA LYS A 70 7.33 -21.47 25.13
C LYS A 70 6.13 -21.28 26.07
N SER A 71 6.32 -21.63 27.34
CA SER A 71 5.27 -21.55 28.35
C SER A 71 4.91 -20.07 28.63
N GLY A 72 5.87 -19.16 28.53
CA GLY A 72 5.66 -17.72 28.65
C GLY A 72 4.75 -17.13 27.57
N VAL A 73 4.94 -17.52 26.30
CA VAL A 73 4.06 -17.09 25.20
C VAL A 73 2.65 -17.65 25.35
N HIS A 74 2.50 -18.89 25.83
CA HIS A 74 1.18 -19.44 26.16
C HIS A 74 0.51 -18.70 27.32
N CYS A 75 1.27 -18.32 28.36
CA CYS A 75 0.76 -17.52 29.47
C CYS A 75 0.26 -16.15 29.03
N LEU A 76 0.82 -15.55 27.96
CA LEU A 76 0.34 -14.26 27.43
C LEU A 76 -1.11 -14.35 26.93
N ALA A 77 -1.62 -15.52 26.56
CA ALA A 77 -3.04 -15.70 26.21
C ALA A 77 -4.00 -15.40 27.39
N LEU A 78 -3.52 -15.45 28.63
CA LEU A 78 -4.30 -15.14 29.83
C LEU A 78 -4.41 -13.63 30.10
N PHE A 79 -3.53 -12.81 29.52
CA PHE A 79 -3.49 -11.36 29.69
C PHE A 79 -4.24 -10.68 28.54
N LYS A 80 -5.54 -10.41 28.76
CA LYS A 80 -6.42 -9.80 27.74
C LYS A 80 -6.40 -8.26 27.71
N GLU A 81 -5.86 -7.62 28.75
CA GLU A 81 -5.75 -6.16 28.84
C GLU A 81 -4.39 -5.68 28.32
N LYS A 82 -4.41 -4.63 27.48
CA LYS A 82 -3.22 -4.11 26.79
C LYS A 82 -2.08 -3.69 27.73
N ASP A 83 -2.39 -3.09 28.88
CA ASP A 83 -1.37 -2.62 29.81
C ASP A 83 -0.74 -3.78 30.60
N GLU A 84 -1.55 -4.77 31.04
CA GLU A 84 -1.03 -5.96 31.72
C GLU A 84 -0.15 -6.84 30.81
N GLU A 85 -0.52 -6.94 29.54
CA GLU A 85 0.24 -7.67 28.52
C GLU A 85 1.60 -6.99 28.27
N ARG A 86 1.61 -5.65 28.16
CA ARG A 86 2.85 -4.88 27.98
C ARG A 86 3.80 -5.04 29.16
N ASP A 87 3.28 -5.06 30.40
CA ASP A 87 4.07 -5.31 31.59
C ASP A 87 4.70 -6.71 31.59
N MET A 88 3.92 -7.73 31.21
CA MET A 88 4.44 -9.10 31.08
C MET A 88 5.52 -9.22 30.00
N LEU A 89 5.33 -8.58 28.85
CA LEU A 89 6.34 -8.53 27.80
C LEU A 89 7.62 -7.83 28.25
N ASN A 90 7.50 -6.75 29.01
CA ASN A 90 8.65 -6.06 29.58
C ASN A 90 9.42 -6.98 30.53
N LEU A 91 8.74 -7.78 31.35
CA LEU A 91 9.37 -8.78 32.22
C LEU A 91 10.11 -9.85 31.41
N PHE A 92 9.50 -10.39 30.35
CA PHE A 92 10.17 -11.35 29.46
C PHE A 92 11.35 -10.72 28.72
N SER A 93 11.22 -9.49 28.22
CA SER A 93 12.32 -8.77 27.56
C SER A 93 13.51 -8.57 28.50
N GLN A 94 13.26 -8.30 29.79
CA GLN A 94 14.32 -8.18 30.79
C GLN A 94 15.03 -9.51 31.09
N ILE A 95 14.32 -10.64 30.97
CA ILE A 95 14.93 -11.97 31.09
C ILE A 95 15.84 -12.24 29.89
N LEU A 96 15.37 -11.93 28.68
CA LEU A 96 16.13 -12.12 27.45
C LEU A 96 17.37 -11.23 27.39
N SER A 97 17.29 -9.99 27.89
CA SER A 97 18.43 -9.07 27.90
C SER A 97 19.60 -9.53 28.79
N ILE A 98 19.34 -10.45 29.71
CA ILE A 98 20.34 -11.01 30.63
C ILE A 98 21.13 -12.16 29.99
N MET A 99 20.58 -12.78 28.94
CA MET A 99 21.21 -13.93 28.31
C MET A 99 22.36 -13.50 27.39
N GLU A 100 23.40 -14.34 27.29
CA GLU A 100 24.43 -14.11 26.27
C GLU A 100 23.81 -14.20 24.87
N PRO A 101 24.26 -13.37 23.90
CA PRO A 101 23.73 -13.38 22.54
C PRO A 101 23.76 -14.75 21.85
N ARG A 102 24.75 -15.60 22.19
CA ARG A 102 24.88 -16.96 21.64
C ARG A 102 23.78 -17.89 22.14
N ASP A 103 23.54 -17.91 23.46
CA ASP A 103 22.48 -18.72 24.06
C ASP A 103 21.10 -18.24 23.61
N LEU A 104 20.94 -16.93 23.43
CA LEU A 104 19.74 -16.33 22.89
C LEU A 104 19.50 -16.79 21.44
N MET A 105 20.52 -16.76 20.57
CA MET A 105 20.39 -17.27 19.19
C MET A 105 20.01 -18.75 19.15
N ASP A 106 20.66 -19.60 19.95
CA ASP A 106 20.34 -21.03 20.03
C ASP A 106 18.89 -21.24 20.50
N MET A 107 18.48 -20.53 21.55
CA MET A 107 17.11 -20.59 22.08
C MET A 107 16.06 -20.16 21.06
N PHE A 108 16.26 -19.03 20.37
CA PHE A 108 15.33 -18.57 19.33
C PHE A 108 15.31 -19.55 18.15
N SER A 109 16.47 -20.05 17.69
CA SER A 109 16.50 -21.01 16.58
C SER A 109 15.67 -22.28 16.84
N LEU A 110 15.62 -22.73 18.10
CA LEU A 110 14.83 -23.89 18.53
C LEU A 110 13.34 -23.56 18.69
N CYS A 111 13.01 -22.40 19.27
CA CYS A 111 11.63 -22.05 19.59
C CYS A 111 10.87 -21.34 18.46
N MET A 112 11.56 -20.77 17.46
CA MET A 112 10.91 -19.97 16.41
C MET A 112 9.76 -20.67 15.66
N PRO A 113 9.84 -21.97 15.31
CA PRO A 113 8.71 -22.65 14.67
C PRO A 113 7.45 -22.68 15.55
N GLU A 114 7.59 -23.02 16.83
CA GLU A 114 6.46 -23.07 17.77
C GLU A 114 5.96 -21.66 18.11
N LEU A 115 6.86 -20.70 18.28
CA LEU A 115 6.50 -19.28 18.49
C LEU A 115 5.68 -18.75 17.32
N PHE A 116 6.03 -19.12 16.09
CA PHE A 116 5.31 -18.69 14.90
C PHE A 116 3.88 -19.24 14.89
N GLU A 117 3.68 -20.53 15.21
CA GLU A 117 2.34 -21.13 15.36
C GLU A 117 1.52 -20.46 16.49
N CYS A 118 2.17 -20.13 17.61
CA CYS A 118 1.54 -19.41 18.71
C CYS A 118 1.09 -18.00 18.29
N MET A 119 1.94 -17.29 17.53
CA MET A 119 1.63 -15.95 17.02
C MET A 119 0.51 -15.96 15.98
N ILE A 120 0.38 -17.02 15.18
CA ILE A 120 -0.76 -17.18 14.27
C ILE A 120 -2.05 -17.39 15.05
N SER A 121 -2.00 -18.22 16.09
CA SER A 121 -3.17 -18.60 16.89
C SER A 121 -3.68 -17.47 17.80
N ASN A 122 -2.80 -16.57 18.24
CA ASN A 122 -3.15 -15.49 19.16
C ASN A 122 -3.01 -14.10 18.50
N THR A 123 -4.14 -13.51 18.12
CA THR A 123 -4.21 -12.20 17.48
C THR A 123 -3.76 -11.03 18.38
N GLN A 124 -3.64 -11.23 19.70
CA GLN A 124 -3.19 -10.20 20.67
C GLN A 124 -1.67 -9.97 20.60
N LEU A 125 -0.89 -11.05 20.44
CA LEU A 125 0.56 -10.96 20.16
C LEU A 125 0.82 -10.29 18.82
N VAL A 126 -0.04 -10.57 17.82
CA VAL A 126 -0.04 -9.83 16.56
C VAL A 126 -0.31 -8.35 16.82
N HIS A 127 -1.22 -7.97 17.72
CA HIS A 127 -1.54 -6.57 18.05
C HIS A 127 -0.39 -5.74 18.62
N ILE A 128 0.51 -6.34 19.41
CA ILE A 128 1.76 -5.70 19.86
C ILE A 128 2.67 -5.37 18.67
N PHE A 129 2.64 -6.20 17.63
CA PHE A 129 3.41 -6.05 16.40
C PHE A 129 2.62 -5.40 15.24
N SER A 130 1.30 -5.20 15.38
CA SER A 130 0.37 -4.79 14.31
C SER A 130 -0.15 -3.36 14.42
N SER A 131 0.40 -2.52 15.30
CA SER A 131 -0.01 -1.10 15.41
C SER A 131 0.32 -0.25 14.16
N LEU A 132 0.51 -0.88 13.00
CA LEU A 132 0.97 -0.30 11.75
C LEU A 132 0.38 -1.05 10.53
N LEU A 133 -0.79 -1.68 10.65
CA LEU A 133 -1.49 -2.26 9.50
C LEU A 133 -2.92 -1.73 9.38
N GLN A 134 -3.12 -0.84 8.40
CA GLN A 134 -4.43 -0.59 7.83
C GLN A 134 -4.78 -1.72 6.85
N SER A 135 -5.90 -2.40 7.13
CA SER A 135 -6.89 -2.95 6.19
C SER A 135 -6.43 -3.76 4.96
N PHE A 136 -6.12 -5.07 5.05
CA PHE A 136 -6.17 -5.94 3.84
C PHE A 136 -6.52 -7.42 4.10
N GLU A 137 -7.17 -8.06 3.12
CA GLU A 137 -7.68 -9.45 3.08
C GLU A 137 -6.58 -10.52 2.93
N ASN A 138 -5.53 -10.46 3.75
CA ASN A 138 -4.51 -11.50 3.80
C ASN A 138 -4.75 -12.45 4.98
N SER A 139 -4.40 -13.73 4.79
CA SER A 139 -4.34 -14.74 5.86
C SER A 139 -3.55 -14.18 7.07
N PRO A 140 -3.98 -14.45 8.31
CA PRO A 140 -3.29 -13.97 9.51
C PRO A 140 -1.80 -14.32 9.53
N ALA A 141 -1.43 -15.49 8.99
CA ALA A 141 -0.04 -15.90 8.86
C ALA A 141 0.76 -14.99 7.91
N ALA A 142 0.19 -14.62 6.75
CA ALA A 142 0.87 -13.73 5.80
C ALA A 142 1.09 -12.32 6.40
N LYS A 143 0.12 -11.81 7.16
CA LYS A 143 0.25 -10.54 7.88
C LYS A 143 1.36 -10.57 8.93
N LEU A 144 1.46 -11.67 9.67
CA LEU A 144 2.53 -11.87 10.64
C LEU A 144 3.90 -11.87 9.97
N VAL A 145 4.07 -12.64 8.89
CA VAL A 145 5.34 -12.71 8.14
C VAL A 145 5.77 -11.32 7.66
N LEU A 146 4.86 -10.56 7.05
CA LEU A 146 5.15 -9.19 6.59
C LEU A 146 5.57 -8.27 7.75
N ASN A 147 4.90 -8.37 8.90
CA ASN A 147 5.28 -7.62 10.08
C ASN A 147 6.67 -7.99 10.59
N LEU A 148 7.01 -9.28 10.68
CA LEU A 148 8.32 -9.74 11.11
C LEU A 148 9.44 -9.20 10.20
N PHE A 149 9.24 -9.25 8.87
CA PHE A 149 10.18 -8.64 7.93
C PHE A 149 10.29 -7.14 8.14
N ARG A 150 9.19 -6.43 8.37
CA ARG A 150 9.23 -5.00 8.67
C ARG A 150 10.01 -4.68 9.95
N PHE A 151 9.95 -5.53 10.98
CA PHE A 151 10.78 -5.35 12.17
C PHE A 151 12.26 -5.56 11.88
N ILE A 152 12.61 -6.62 11.13
CA ILE A 152 13.98 -6.88 10.70
C ILE A 152 14.51 -5.65 9.94
N PHE A 153 13.79 -5.23 8.89
CA PHE A 153 14.17 -4.11 8.04
C PHE A 153 14.12 -2.74 8.77
N GLY A 154 13.22 -2.55 9.74
CA GLY A 154 13.19 -1.37 10.59
C GLY A 154 14.38 -1.30 11.54
N ALA A 155 14.86 -2.44 12.04
CA ALA A 155 16.04 -2.53 12.91
C ALA A 155 17.35 -2.24 12.15
N VAL A 156 17.39 -2.48 10.83
CA VAL A 156 18.56 -2.19 9.98
C VAL A 156 19.04 -0.74 10.14
N SER A 157 18.11 0.21 10.25
CA SER A 157 18.43 1.64 10.44
C SER A 157 19.24 1.94 11.70
N LYS A 158 19.16 1.07 12.73
CA LYS A 158 19.83 1.27 14.02
C LYS A 158 21.31 0.84 14.01
N ALA A 159 21.67 -0.15 13.18
CA ALA A 159 23.02 -0.72 13.15
C ALA A 159 23.41 -1.22 11.74
N PRO A 160 23.55 -0.33 10.75
CA PRO A 160 23.65 -0.72 9.33
C PRO A 160 24.85 -1.63 9.03
N ALA A 161 26.03 -1.38 9.61
CA ALA A 161 27.25 -2.12 9.28
C ALA A 161 27.20 -3.62 9.66
N GLU A 162 26.53 -3.96 10.75
CA GLU A 162 26.36 -5.35 11.19
C GLU A 162 25.29 -6.07 10.36
N PHE A 163 24.17 -5.38 10.13
CA PHE A 163 23.07 -5.90 9.32
C PHE A 163 23.44 -6.10 7.84
N GLU A 164 24.34 -5.30 7.28
CA GLU A 164 24.80 -5.50 5.89
C GLU A 164 25.36 -6.92 5.70
N ARG A 165 26.22 -7.38 6.62
CA ARG A 165 26.84 -8.72 6.56
C ARG A 165 25.84 -9.85 6.74
N ILE A 166 24.84 -9.65 7.61
CA ILE A 166 23.81 -10.66 7.89
C ILE A 166 22.83 -10.75 6.72
N LEU A 167 22.44 -9.61 6.13
CA LEU A 167 21.43 -9.54 5.08
C LEU A 167 21.96 -9.86 3.68
N GLN A 168 23.25 -9.63 3.42
CA GLN A 168 23.87 -9.86 2.11
C GLN A 168 23.50 -11.22 1.46
N PRO A 169 23.59 -12.39 2.13
CA PRO A 169 23.24 -13.67 1.51
C PRO A 169 21.73 -13.86 1.29
N HIS A 170 20.88 -13.12 2.00
CA HIS A 170 19.43 -13.36 2.01
C HIS A 170 18.67 -12.40 1.09
N VAL A 171 19.12 -11.15 0.94
CA VAL A 171 18.37 -10.12 0.21
C VAL A 171 18.17 -10.47 -1.26
N LEU A 172 19.19 -11.03 -1.93
CA LEU A 172 19.07 -11.48 -3.32
C LEU A 172 18.01 -12.58 -3.47
N VAL A 173 18.06 -13.59 -2.59
CA VAL A 173 17.10 -14.71 -2.59
C VAL A 173 15.69 -14.20 -2.31
N ILE A 174 15.52 -13.30 -1.33
CA ILE A 174 14.22 -12.69 -1.02
C ILE A 174 13.69 -11.93 -2.24
N MET A 175 14.52 -11.11 -2.88
CA MET A 175 14.13 -10.34 -4.06
C MET A 175 13.72 -11.25 -5.22
N GLU A 176 14.50 -12.29 -5.51
CA GLU A 176 14.21 -13.28 -6.55
C GLU A 176 12.89 -14.01 -6.29
N VAL A 177 12.70 -14.53 -5.08
CA VAL A 177 11.47 -15.23 -4.68
C VAL A 177 10.25 -14.31 -4.73
N CYS A 178 10.37 -13.06 -4.28
CA CYS A 178 9.28 -12.11 -4.35
C CYS A 178 8.92 -11.75 -5.79
N MET A 179 9.93 -11.54 -6.65
CA MET A 179 9.70 -11.24 -8.06
C MET A 179 9.03 -12.39 -8.79
N LYS A 180 9.50 -13.63 -8.58
CA LYS A 180 8.90 -14.82 -9.18
C LYS A 180 7.43 -14.96 -8.76
N ASN A 181 7.18 -14.94 -7.44
CA ASN A 181 5.83 -15.10 -6.91
C ASN A 181 4.89 -13.90 -7.22
N ALA A 182 5.43 -12.71 -7.46
CA ALA A 182 4.61 -11.57 -7.90
C ALA A 182 3.99 -11.78 -9.28
N THR A 183 4.59 -12.64 -10.11
CA THR A 183 4.10 -12.96 -11.47
C THR A 183 3.31 -14.27 -11.54
N GLU A 184 3.63 -15.25 -10.69
CA GLU A 184 3.03 -16.59 -10.74
C GLU A 184 1.77 -16.75 -9.85
N VAL A 185 1.63 -15.95 -8.79
CA VAL A 185 0.57 -16.12 -7.79
C VAL A 185 -0.64 -15.21 -8.08
N GLU A 186 -1.85 -15.72 -7.90
CA GLU A 186 -3.11 -14.99 -8.14
C GLU A 186 -3.26 -13.69 -7.32
N LYS A 187 -2.73 -13.69 -6.08
CA LYS A 187 -2.78 -12.54 -5.16
C LYS A 187 -1.35 -12.07 -4.78
N PRO A 188 -0.68 -11.28 -5.63
CA PRO A 188 0.74 -10.93 -5.45
C PRO A 188 1.00 -9.82 -4.41
N LEU A 189 -0.06 -9.19 -3.88
CA LEU A 189 0.04 -7.99 -3.04
C LEU A 189 1.00 -8.13 -1.85
N GLY A 190 0.98 -9.27 -1.16
CA GLY A 190 1.87 -9.51 -0.02
C GLY A 190 3.36 -9.51 -0.41
N TYR A 191 3.72 -10.14 -1.52
CA TYR A 191 5.10 -10.16 -2.02
C TYR A 191 5.56 -8.76 -2.46
N MET A 192 4.68 -7.98 -3.09
CA MET A 192 4.98 -6.60 -3.46
C MET A 192 5.19 -5.69 -2.24
N GLN A 193 4.41 -5.87 -1.17
CA GLN A 193 4.60 -5.14 0.09
C GLN A 193 5.91 -5.53 0.80
N LEU A 194 6.32 -6.79 0.70
CA LEU A 194 7.62 -7.23 1.21
C LEU A 194 8.76 -6.56 0.44
N LEU A 195 8.68 -6.51 -0.89
CA LEU A 195 9.64 -5.76 -1.72
C LEU A 195 9.69 -4.29 -1.33
N GLN A 196 8.53 -3.65 -1.12
CA GLN A 196 8.45 -2.23 -0.74
C GLN A 196 9.13 -1.99 0.61
N THR A 197 8.87 -2.85 1.59
CA THR A 197 9.48 -2.78 2.91
C THR A 197 10.99 -2.93 2.84
N MET A 198 11.47 -3.90 2.04
CA MET A 198 12.89 -4.10 1.79
C MET A 198 13.53 -2.90 1.10
N PHE A 199 12.93 -2.40 0.01
CA PHE A 199 13.44 -1.28 -0.77
C PHE A 199 13.57 0.00 0.08
N ARG A 200 12.54 0.35 0.86
CA ARG A 200 12.60 1.50 1.77
C ARG A 200 13.72 1.38 2.80
N ALA A 201 13.90 0.19 3.38
CA ALA A 201 14.95 -0.02 4.37
C ALA A 201 16.36 0.06 3.79
N LEU A 202 16.55 -0.42 2.56
CA LEU A 202 17.82 -0.33 1.84
C LEU A 202 18.11 1.08 1.33
N ALA A 203 17.09 1.82 0.87
CA ALA A 203 17.25 3.19 0.35
C ALA A 203 17.74 4.18 1.42
N GLY A 204 17.41 3.95 2.69
CA GLY A 204 17.83 4.82 3.81
C GLY A 204 19.24 4.55 4.35
N CYS A 205 19.91 3.48 3.90
CA CYS A 205 21.17 3.03 4.46
C CYS A 205 22.32 3.10 3.45
N LYS A 206 23.53 3.42 3.94
CA LYS A 206 24.75 3.42 3.11
C LYS A 206 25.30 1.99 3.00
N PHE A 207 24.71 1.18 2.14
CA PHE A 207 25.22 -0.15 1.82
C PHE A 207 26.08 -0.14 0.57
N ASP A 208 27.29 -0.69 0.66
CA ASP A 208 28.22 -0.71 -0.45
C ASP A 208 28.25 -2.06 -1.16
N LEU A 209 28.36 -3.15 -0.38
CA LEU A 209 28.49 -4.50 -0.90
C LEU A 209 27.13 -5.03 -1.38
N LEU A 210 26.10 -4.85 -0.56
CA LEU A 210 24.76 -5.34 -0.85
C LEU A 210 24.17 -4.69 -2.11
N LEU A 211 24.33 -3.37 -2.29
CA LEU A 211 23.86 -2.69 -3.50
C LEU A 211 24.60 -3.13 -4.76
N ARG A 212 25.89 -3.51 -4.64
CA ARG A 212 26.67 -4.03 -5.77
C ARG A 212 26.13 -5.39 -6.21
N ASP A 213 25.81 -6.24 -5.25
CA ASP A 213 25.31 -7.60 -5.53
C ASP A 213 23.89 -7.57 -6.12
N LEU A 214 23.11 -6.50 -5.85
CA LEU A 214 21.76 -6.27 -6.41
C LEU A 214 21.74 -5.79 -7.87
N ILE A 215 22.85 -5.26 -8.41
CA ILE A 215 22.89 -4.66 -9.75
C ILE A 215 22.29 -5.58 -10.84
N PRO A 216 22.62 -6.88 -10.92
CA PRO A 216 22.08 -7.78 -11.94
C PRO A 216 20.55 -7.93 -11.88
N MET A 217 19.95 -7.73 -10.70
CA MET A 217 18.52 -7.89 -10.46
C MET A 217 17.71 -6.62 -10.77
N LEU A 218 18.36 -5.45 -10.94
CA LEU A 218 17.68 -4.18 -11.19
C LEU A 218 16.86 -4.20 -12.49
N GLN A 219 17.46 -4.66 -13.59
CA GLN A 219 16.80 -4.67 -14.90
C GLN A 219 15.64 -5.69 -14.95
N PRO A 220 15.80 -6.96 -14.50
CA PRO A 220 14.67 -7.89 -14.39
C PRO A 220 13.54 -7.36 -13.50
N CYS A 221 13.87 -6.74 -12.36
CA CYS A 221 12.86 -6.19 -11.46
C CYS A 221 12.10 -5.03 -12.10
N LEU A 222 12.81 -4.09 -12.73
CA LEU A 222 12.18 -2.98 -13.44
C LEU A 222 11.27 -3.46 -14.58
N ASN A 223 11.69 -4.48 -15.34
CA ASN A 223 10.85 -5.08 -16.38
C ASN A 223 9.55 -5.66 -15.82
N MET A 224 9.64 -6.42 -14.73
CA MET A 224 8.48 -6.97 -14.05
C MET A 224 7.55 -5.86 -13.57
N LEU A 225 8.07 -4.84 -12.86
CA LEU A 225 7.24 -3.75 -12.34
C LEU A 225 6.55 -2.95 -13.44
N LEU A 226 7.26 -2.63 -14.53
CA LEU A 226 6.68 -1.87 -15.65
C LEU A 226 5.63 -2.68 -16.41
N THR A 227 5.83 -3.98 -16.62
CA THR A 227 4.83 -4.85 -17.27
C THR A 227 3.57 -5.00 -16.42
N MET A 228 3.72 -5.11 -15.09
CA MET A 228 2.57 -5.11 -14.18
C MET A 228 1.84 -3.76 -14.17
N LEU A 229 2.57 -2.65 -14.30
CA LEU A 229 1.98 -1.30 -14.35
C LEU A 229 1.14 -1.06 -15.61
N GLU A 230 1.50 -1.67 -16.74
CA GLU A 230 0.72 -1.61 -17.99
C GLU A 230 -0.49 -2.56 -18.00
N GLY A 231 -0.56 -3.50 -17.06
CA GLY A 231 -1.68 -4.44 -16.92
C GLY A 231 -2.92 -3.84 -16.24
N PRO A 232 -4.05 -4.56 -16.21
CA PRO A 232 -5.29 -4.16 -15.54
C PRO A 232 -5.13 -4.28 -14.01
N THR A 233 -4.37 -3.37 -13.42
CA THR A 233 -4.14 -3.29 -11.98
C THR A 233 -5.12 -2.31 -11.33
N GLY A 234 -5.58 -2.62 -10.11
CA GLY A 234 -6.40 -1.69 -9.32
C GLY A 234 -5.58 -0.46 -8.89
N GLU A 235 -6.27 0.63 -8.53
CA GLU A 235 -5.62 1.90 -8.15
C GLU A 235 -4.61 1.72 -7.00
N ASP A 236 -4.98 1.01 -5.93
CA ASP A 236 -4.09 0.75 -4.77
C ASP A 236 -2.83 -0.06 -5.16
N THR A 237 -2.98 -1.03 -6.06
CA THR A 237 -1.84 -1.82 -6.57
C THR A 237 -0.95 -0.99 -7.49
N ARG A 238 -1.52 -0.05 -8.23
CA ARG A 238 -0.80 0.85 -9.12
C ARG A 238 0.07 1.82 -8.32
N ASP A 239 -0.46 2.38 -7.24
CA ASP A 239 0.29 3.28 -6.35
C ASP A 239 1.50 2.55 -5.72
N LEU A 240 1.32 1.30 -5.27
CA LEU A 240 2.41 0.45 -4.77
C LEU A 240 3.48 0.17 -5.85
N LEU A 241 3.08 -0.16 -7.08
CA LEU A 241 3.99 -0.41 -8.19
C LEU A 241 4.81 0.83 -8.56
N LEU A 242 4.17 1.99 -8.57
CA LEU A 242 4.82 3.28 -8.82
C LEU A 242 5.86 3.61 -7.75
N GLU A 243 5.51 3.39 -6.48
CA GLU A 243 6.45 3.55 -5.38
C GLU A 243 7.65 2.59 -5.51
N LEU A 244 7.40 1.31 -5.81
CA LEU A 244 8.46 0.31 -6.01
C LEU A 244 9.43 0.72 -7.13
N CYS A 245 8.92 1.26 -8.25
CA CYS A 245 9.76 1.73 -9.36
C CYS A 245 10.73 2.83 -8.92
N LEU A 246 10.26 3.79 -8.12
CA LEU A 246 11.07 4.96 -7.73
C LEU A 246 11.94 4.72 -6.49
N THR A 247 11.65 3.68 -5.70
CA THR A 247 12.39 3.33 -4.46
C THR A 247 13.39 2.18 -4.66
N MET A 248 13.68 1.80 -5.90
CA MET A 248 14.63 0.73 -6.23
C MET A 248 15.97 0.90 -5.49
N PRO A 249 16.47 -0.14 -4.78
CA PRO A 249 17.70 -0.07 -4.00
C PRO A 249 18.90 -0.15 -4.94
N ALA A 250 19.36 1.01 -5.42
CA ALA A 250 20.50 1.12 -6.30
C ALA A 250 21.28 2.41 -6.04
N ARG A 251 22.58 2.38 -6.34
CA ARG A 251 23.36 3.62 -6.45
C ARG A 251 22.88 4.40 -7.67
N LEU A 252 22.90 5.72 -7.58
CA LEU A 252 22.48 6.60 -8.68
C LEU A 252 23.27 6.32 -9.98
N SER A 253 24.55 5.98 -9.88
CA SER A 253 25.39 5.59 -11.02
C SER A 253 24.92 4.30 -11.69
N SER A 254 24.48 3.31 -10.92
CA SER A 254 23.91 2.05 -11.42
C SER A 254 22.48 2.22 -11.94
N LEU A 255 21.75 3.23 -11.46
CA LEU A 255 20.39 3.54 -11.88
C LEU A 255 20.36 4.31 -13.21
N LEU A 256 21.43 5.04 -13.55
CA LEU A 256 21.49 5.93 -14.70
C LEU A 256 21.06 5.28 -16.03
N PRO A 257 21.47 4.04 -16.38
CA PRO A 257 21.03 3.38 -17.61
C PRO A 257 19.51 3.10 -17.65
N HIS A 258 18.88 3.01 -16.48
CA HIS A 258 17.46 2.71 -16.33
C HIS A 258 16.60 3.96 -16.16
N LEU A 259 17.23 5.13 -15.91
CA LEU A 259 16.55 6.40 -15.66
C LEU A 259 15.55 6.78 -16.75
N PRO A 260 15.84 6.67 -18.07
CA PRO A 260 14.87 6.98 -19.11
C PRO A 260 13.55 6.19 -19.00
N ARG A 261 13.61 4.96 -18.49
CA ARG A 261 12.43 4.10 -18.30
C ARG A 261 11.66 4.45 -17.02
N LEU A 262 12.36 4.95 -16.01
CA LEU A 262 11.78 5.41 -14.74
C LEU A 262 11.08 6.77 -14.84
N MET A 263 11.40 7.56 -15.87
CA MET A 263 10.78 8.86 -16.09
C MET A 263 9.26 8.78 -16.32
N ARG A 264 8.75 7.71 -16.94
CA ARG A 264 7.30 7.51 -17.12
C ARG A 264 6.59 7.20 -15.78
N PRO A 265 7.06 6.25 -14.95
CA PRO A 265 6.60 6.11 -13.56
C PRO A 265 6.66 7.41 -12.75
N LEU A 266 7.72 8.21 -12.90
CA LEU A 266 7.84 9.49 -12.21
C LEU A 266 6.69 10.44 -12.56
N VAL A 267 6.36 10.61 -13.84
CA VAL A 267 5.23 11.44 -14.28
C VAL A 267 3.91 10.94 -13.71
N LEU A 268 3.72 9.61 -13.64
CA LEU A 268 2.53 9.01 -13.05
C LEU A 268 2.43 9.27 -11.54
N CYS A 269 3.55 9.25 -10.81
CA CYS A 269 3.59 9.62 -9.38
C CYS A 269 3.21 11.08 -9.16
N LEU A 270 3.68 12.00 -10.00
CA LEU A 270 3.34 13.44 -9.92
C LEU A 270 1.85 13.69 -10.20
N LYS A 271 1.16 12.77 -10.88
CA LYS A 271 -0.31 12.84 -11.11
C LYS A 271 -1.10 11.98 -10.10
N GLY A 272 -0.44 11.39 -9.11
CA GLY A 272 -1.01 10.42 -8.17
C GLY A 272 -1.59 11.03 -6.88
N SER A 273 -1.66 10.20 -5.84
CA SER A 273 -2.03 10.58 -4.48
C SER A 273 -0.98 11.50 -3.82
N ASP A 274 -1.34 12.20 -2.75
CA ASP A 274 -0.42 13.15 -2.08
C ASP A 274 0.92 12.50 -1.64
N ASP A 275 0.88 11.24 -1.20
CA ASP A 275 2.07 10.49 -0.81
C ASP A 275 2.98 10.21 -2.02
N LEU A 276 2.40 9.85 -3.17
CA LEU A 276 3.14 9.65 -4.42
C LEU A 276 3.70 10.96 -4.99
N VAL A 277 2.96 12.06 -4.87
CA VAL A 277 3.42 13.38 -5.27
C VAL A 277 4.64 13.77 -4.43
N SER A 278 4.59 13.55 -3.11
CA SER A 278 5.71 13.76 -2.20
C SER A 278 6.95 12.97 -2.65
N LEU A 279 6.79 11.67 -2.91
CA LEU A 279 7.86 10.78 -3.38
C LEU A 279 8.41 11.27 -4.72
N GLY A 280 7.55 11.52 -5.70
CA GLY A 280 7.95 11.96 -7.04
C GLY A 280 8.74 13.27 -7.03
N LEU A 281 8.28 14.26 -6.27
CA LEU A 281 8.98 15.55 -6.13
C LEU A 281 10.33 15.38 -5.44
N SER A 282 10.40 14.59 -4.35
CA SER A 282 11.65 14.34 -3.64
C SER A 282 12.65 13.51 -4.46
N THR A 283 12.19 12.52 -5.23
CA THR A 283 13.03 11.73 -6.15
C THR A 283 13.58 12.62 -7.28
N LEU A 284 12.73 13.45 -7.89
CA LEU A 284 13.16 14.38 -8.93
C LEU A 284 14.15 15.42 -8.39
N GLU A 285 13.92 15.93 -7.18
CA GLU A 285 14.85 16.83 -6.50
C GLU A 285 16.22 16.19 -6.31
N PHE A 286 16.24 14.97 -5.77
CA PHE A 286 17.47 14.22 -5.58
C PHE A 286 18.22 13.99 -6.90
N TRP A 287 17.54 13.65 -7.99
CA TRP A 287 18.17 13.49 -9.31
C TRP A 287 18.71 14.79 -9.88
N VAL A 288 17.96 15.89 -9.77
CA VAL A 288 18.39 17.22 -10.24
C VAL A 288 19.60 17.73 -9.45
N ASP A 289 19.65 17.47 -8.14
CA ASP A 289 20.76 17.89 -7.29
C ASP A 289 22.01 17.01 -7.45
N SER A 290 21.83 15.73 -7.77
CA SER A 290 22.92 14.74 -7.75
C SER A 290 23.50 14.40 -9.12
N LEU A 291 22.78 14.64 -10.22
CA LEU A 291 23.23 14.34 -11.58
C LEU A 291 23.77 15.56 -12.31
N ASN A 292 24.78 15.35 -13.14
CA ASN A 292 25.17 16.35 -14.14
C ASN A 292 24.00 16.50 -15.15
N PRO A 293 23.58 17.74 -15.47
CA PRO A 293 22.61 18.02 -16.52
C PRO A 293 22.78 17.25 -17.82
N ASP A 294 24.02 17.02 -18.26
CA ASP A 294 24.32 16.34 -19.52
C ASP A 294 23.86 14.86 -19.52
N PHE A 295 23.72 14.25 -18.34
CA PHE A 295 23.20 12.88 -18.18
C PHE A 295 21.68 12.86 -17.95
N LEU A 296 21.14 13.89 -17.31
CA LEU A 296 19.72 13.97 -16.99
C LEU A 296 18.88 14.37 -18.21
N GLU A 297 19.33 15.35 -19.01
CA GLU A 297 18.58 15.86 -20.17
C GLU A 297 18.22 14.75 -21.19
N PRO A 298 19.14 13.88 -21.63
CA PRO A 298 18.81 12.79 -22.56
C PRO A 298 17.80 11.81 -21.98
N SER A 299 17.85 11.60 -20.67
CA SER A 299 16.95 10.67 -19.98
C SER A 299 15.53 11.22 -19.89
N MET A 300 15.37 12.54 -19.77
CA MET A 300 14.06 13.20 -19.70
C MET A 300 13.47 13.54 -21.07
N ALA A 301 14.25 13.48 -22.15
CA ALA A 301 13.89 14.01 -23.47
C ALA A 301 12.48 13.62 -23.93
N ASN A 302 12.10 12.35 -23.77
CA ASN A 302 10.81 11.83 -24.25
C ASN A 302 9.60 12.26 -23.41
N VAL A 303 9.80 12.65 -22.15
CA VAL A 303 8.70 12.99 -21.23
C VAL A 303 8.83 14.38 -20.62
N MET A 304 9.78 15.19 -21.10
CA MET A 304 10.09 16.50 -20.52
C MET A 304 8.85 17.39 -20.46
N SER A 305 8.06 17.40 -21.52
CA SER A 305 6.79 18.14 -21.59
C SER A 305 5.82 17.70 -20.49
N GLU A 306 5.62 16.39 -20.31
CA GLU A 306 4.73 15.86 -19.29
C GLU A 306 5.21 16.15 -17.86
N VAL A 307 6.52 16.05 -17.62
CA VAL A 307 7.12 16.39 -16.32
C VAL A 307 6.84 17.86 -16.00
N ILE A 308 7.11 18.78 -16.92
CA ILE A 308 6.87 20.20 -16.67
C ILE A 308 5.39 20.51 -16.49
N LEU A 309 4.50 19.95 -17.32
CA LEU A 309 3.05 20.13 -17.16
C LEU A 309 2.56 19.62 -15.80
N SER A 310 3.07 18.47 -15.34
CA SER A 310 2.74 17.95 -14.01
C SER A 310 3.24 18.87 -12.89
N LEU A 311 4.48 19.39 -12.97
CA LEU A 311 5.01 20.36 -12.02
C LEU A 311 4.21 21.67 -12.01
N TRP A 312 3.78 22.17 -13.16
CA TRP A 312 2.92 23.36 -13.26
C TRP A 312 1.55 23.13 -12.61
N SER A 313 0.99 21.94 -12.72
CA SER A 313 -0.29 21.60 -12.08
C SER A 313 -0.26 21.69 -10.54
N HIS A 314 0.94 21.61 -9.95
CA HIS A 314 1.19 21.74 -8.52
C HIS A 314 1.47 23.17 -8.06
N LEU A 315 1.65 24.15 -8.96
CA LEU A 315 1.84 25.56 -8.63
C LEU A 315 0.52 26.21 -8.18
N ARG A 316 0.02 25.79 -7.02
CA ARG A 316 -1.22 26.27 -6.41
C ARG A 316 -0.91 27.07 -5.14
N PRO A 317 -1.70 28.11 -4.82
CA PRO A 317 -1.56 28.85 -3.57
C PRO A 317 -1.91 27.97 -2.35
N ALA A 318 -1.52 28.42 -1.16
CA ALA A 318 -1.95 27.80 0.09
C ALA A 318 -3.49 27.67 0.11
N PRO A 319 -4.06 26.55 0.60
CA PRO A 319 -3.48 25.57 1.54
C PRO A 319 -2.75 24.37 0.90
N TYR A 320 -2.51 24.37 -0.41
CA TYR A 320 -1.86 23.25 -1.09
C TYR A 320 -0.35 23.14 -0.72
N PRO A 321 0.13 22.00 -0.19
CA PRO A 321 1.48 21.92 0.40
C PRO A 321 2.62 21.84 -0.63
N TRP A 322 2.36 21.36 -1.85
CA TRP A 322 3.43 21.02 -2.80
C TRP A 322 3.89 22.17 -3.70
N GLY A 323 3.19 23.31 -3.67
CA GLY A 323 3.48 24.44 -4.56
C GLY A 323 4.88 25.03 -4.39
N GLY A 324 5.35 25.15 -3.14
CA GLY A 324 6.71 25.63 -2.84
C GLY A 324 7.80 24.72 -3.39
N LYS A 325 7.67 23.40 -3.18
CA LYS A 325 8.63 22.40 -3.69
C LYS A 325 8.67 22.37 -5.22
N ALA A 326 7.50 22.40 -5.86
CA ALA A 326 7.41 22.44 -7.32
C ALA A 326 8.10 23.69 -7.90
N LEU A 327 7.90 24.86 -7.28
CA LEU A 327 8.54 26.11 -7.70
C LEU A 327 10.07 26.04 -7.56
N GLN A 328 10.57 25.50 -6.45
CA GLN A 328 12.02 25.32 -6.23
C GLN A 328 12.65 24.41 -7.29
N LEU A 329 12.01 23.28 -7.61
CA LEU A 329 12.46 22.35 -8.66
C LEU A 329 12.52 23.02 -10.04
N LEU A 330 11.47 23.75 -10.42
CA LEU A 330 11.44 24.50 -11.68
C LEU A 330 12.55 25.57 -11.72
N GLY A 331 12.85 26.19 -10.58
CA GLY A 331 13.98 27.10 -10.41
C GLY A 331 15.34 26.41 -10.61
N LYS A 332 15.55 25.22 -10.03
CA LYS A 332 16.77 24.40 -10.19
C LYS A 332 16.99 23.95 -11.64
N LEU A 333 15.91 23.63 -12.36
CA LEU A 333 15.97 23.33 -13.79
C LEU A 333 16.36 24.56 -14.64
N GLY A 334 16.15 25.77 -14.13
CA GLY A 334 16.58 27.02 -14.73
C GLY A 334 16.07 27.19 -16.17
N GLY A 335 16.97 27.52 -17.10
CA GLY A 335 16.63 27.70 -18.51
C GLY A 335 16.17 26.43 -19.25
N ARG A 336 16.29 25.25 -18.64
CA ARG A 336 15.93 23.95 -19.26
C ARG A 336 14.42 23.74 -19.30
N ASN A 337 13.71 24.26 -18.29
CA ASN A 337 12.26 24.25 -18.16
C ASN A 337 11.52 25.00 -19.31
N ARG A 338 12.22 25.67 -20.23
CA ARG A 338 11.57 26.35 -21.37
C ARG A 338 12.04 25.86 -22.74
N ARG A 339 13.02 24.97 -22.79
CA ARG A 339 13.62 24.50 -24.06
C ARG A 339 12.70 23.56 -24.85
N PHE A 340 11.81 22.85 -24.16
CA PHE A 340 10.84 21.92 -24.77
C PHE A 340 9.67 22.64 -25.45
N LEU A 341 9.44 23.93 -25.15
CA LEU A 341 8.35 24.75 -25.73
C LEU A 341 8.53 25.05 -27.23
N LYS A 342 9.53 24.45 -27.88
CA LYS A 342 9.73 24.52 -29.33
C LYS A 342 8.76 23.58 -30.08
N GLU A 343 8.31 22.51 -29.43
CA GLU A 343 7.35 21.57 -29.99
C GLU A 343 5.94 21.92 -29.49
N PRO A 344 4.92 21.94 -30.38
CA PRO A 344 3.56 22.22 -29.97
C PRO A 344 3.10 21.15 -28.97
N LEU A 345 2.52 21.59 -27.86
CA LEU A 345 1.88 20.69 -26.91
C LEU A 345 0.76 19.92 -27.63
N ALA A 346 0.60 18.64 -27.26
CA ALA A 346 -0.48 17.82 -27.79
C ALA A 346 -1.83 18.52 -27.52
N LEU A 347 -2.52 18.88 -28.60
CA LEU A 347 -3.87 19.43 -28.51
C LEU A 347 -4.80 18.31 -28.05
N GLU A 348 -5.67 18.59 -27.09
CA GLU A 348 -6.73 17.67 -26.69
C GLU A 348 -7.69 17.48 -27.86
N CYS A 349 -7.52 16.39 -28.60
CA CYS A 349 -8.55 15.94 -29.52
C CYS A 349 -9.64 15.29 -28.69
N LYS A 350 -10.81 15.94 -28.61
CA LYS A 350 -11.97 15.33 -27.98
C LYS A 350 -12.54 14.29 -28.94
N ASP A 351 -12.46 13.02 -28.57
CA ASP A 351 -13.05 11.92 -29.35
C ASP A 351 -14.56 12.11 -29.53
N ASN A 352 -15.22 12.68 -28.52
CA ASN A 352 -16.63 13.00 -28.55
C ASN A 352 -16.85 14.45 -29.04
N PRO A 353 -17.85 14.68 -29.92
CA PRO A 353 -18.22 16.04 -30.29
C PRO A 353 -18.68 16.80 -29.05
N GLU A 354 -18.23 18.05 -28.91
CA GLU A 354 -18.75 18.91 -27.86
C GLU A 354 -20.26 19.08 -28.03
N HIS A 355 -21.01 18.97 -26.93
CA HIS A 355 -22.47 19.07 -26.90
C HIS A 355 -23.17 17.88 -27.56
N GLY A 356 -22.67 16.66 -27.30
CA GLY A 356 -23.22 15.42 -27.88
C GLY A 356 -24.66 15.11 -27.45
N LEU A 357 -25.02 15.48 -26.21
CA LEU A 357 -26.37 15.41 -25.68
C LEU A 357 -26.78 16.76 -25.09
N ARG A 358 -27.93 17.28 -25.52
CA ARG A 358 -28.43 18.59 -25.10
C ARG A 358 -29.84 18.46 -24.55
N LEU A 359 -30.08 19.13 -23.44
CA LEU A 359 -31.41 19.29 -22.85
C LEU A 359 -31.97 20.65 -23.27
N ILE A 360 -33.17 20.68 -23.81
CA ILE A 360 -33.88 21.94 -24.09
C ILE A 360 -34.74 22.26 -22.88
N LEU A 361 -34.41 23.37 -22.20
CA LEU A 361 -35.22 23.87 -21.09
C LEU A 361 -36.00 25.10 -21.54
N THR A 362 -37.31 25.07 -21.31
CA THR A 362 -38.22 26.19 -21.57
C THR A 362 -38.73 26.75 -20.25
N PHE A 363 -38.42 28.00 -19.96
CA PHE A 363 -39.01 28.76 -18.85
C PHE A 363 -39.97 29.80 -19.41
N GLU A 364 -41.11 30.01 -18.75
CA GLU A 364 -41.94 31.18 -19.05
C GLU A 364 -41.22 32.46 -18.55
N PRO A 365 -41.09 33.52 -19.37
CA PRO A 365 -41.63 33.72 -20.71
C PRO A 365 -40.55 33.54 -21.81
N SER A 366 -40.59 32.38 -22.48
CA SER A 366 -40.39 32.21 -23.94
C SER A 366 -38.99 32.16 -24.56
N THR A 367 -37.90 32.01 -23.81
CA THR A 367 -36.60 31.63 -24.42
C THR A 367 -36.21 30.20 -24.06
N PRO A 368 -36.30 29.23 -25.01
CA PRO A 368 -35.68 27.92 -24.82
C PRO A 368 -34.16 28.10 -24.75
N PHE A 369 -33.51 27.52 -23.73
CA PHE A 369 -32.06 27.46 -23.68
C PHE A 369 -31.57 26.01 -23.68
N LEU A 370 -30.43 25.82 -24.35
CA LEU A 370 -29.79 24.53 -24.53
C LEU A 370 -28.75 24.32 -23.43
N VAL A 371 -28.89 23.24 -22.69
CA VAL A 371 -27.92 22.82 -21.67
C VAL A 371 -27.15 21.60 -22.19
N PRO A 372 -25.84 21.71 -22.44
CA PRO A 372 -25.00 20.56 -22.75
C PRO A 372 -24.81 19.68 -21.51
N LEU A 373 -25.01 18.38 -21.67
CA LEU A 373 -24.91 17.41 -20.58
C LEU A 373 -23.53 16.75 -20.49
N ASP A 374 -22.58 17.08 -21.36
CA ASP A 374 -21.27 16.43 -21.45
C ASP A 374 -20.51 16.42 -20.11
N ARG A 375 -20.50 17.55 -19.39
CA ARG A 375 -19.87 17.64 -18.06
C ARG A 375 -20.56 16.74 -17.03
N CYS A 376 -21.89 16.68 -17.06
CA CYS A 376 -22.69 15.84 -16.16
C CYS A 376 -22.45 14.36 -16.45
N ILE A 377 -22.36 13.98 -17.74
CA ILE A 377 -22.06 12.62 -18.17
C ILE A 377 -20.67 12.22 -17.70
N ASN A 378 -19.65 13.05 -17.93
CA ASN A 378 -18.28 12.76 -17.48
C ASN A 378 -18.18 12.60 -15.96
N LEU A 379 -18.87 13.45 -15.18
CA LEU A 379 -18.94 13.31 -13.73
C LEU A 379 -19.64 12.03 -13.29
N ALA A 380 -20.75 11.68 -13.92
CA ALA A 380 -21.50 10.46 -13.62
C ALA A 380 -20.70 9.20 -13.97
N VAL A 381 -19.99 9.19 -15.11
CA VAL A 381 -19.06 8.12 -15.50
C VAL A 381 -17.95 7.97 -14.48
N ALA A 382 -17.29 9.07 -14.09
CA ALA A 382 -16.24 9.06 -13.08
C ALA A 382 -16.76 8.52 -11.73
N ALA A 383 -17.96 8.90 -11.30
CA ALA A 383 -18.57 8.43 -10.06
C ALA A 383 -18.93 6.93 -10.07
N VAL A 384 -19.18 6.34 -11.25
CA VAL A 384 -19.50 4.91 -11.40
C VAL A 384 -18.23 4.07 -11.57
N ILE A 385 -17.25 4.56 -12.33
CA ILE A 385 -15.99 3.85 -12.62
C ILE A 385 -15.04 3.91 -11.43
N ASN A 386 -14.86 5.08 -10.82
CA ASN A 386 -13.95 5.23 -9.70
C ASN A 386 -14.63 4.67 -8.44
N LYS A 387 -14.25 3.45 -8.05
CA LYS A 387 -14.60 2.87 -6.74
C LYS A 387 -13.81 3.52 -5.60
N SER A 388 -13.60 4.83 -5.65
CA SER A 388 -12.94 5.52 -4.55
C SER A 388 -13.76 5.28 -3.29
N ASN A 389 -13.09 4.85 -2.21
CA ASN A 389 -13.70 4.44 -0.95
C ASN A 389 -14.52 5.54 -0.23
N GLY A 390 -14.68 6.72 -0.83
CA GLY A 390 -15.41 7.86 -0.26
C GLY A 390 -16.80 8.14 -0.85
N MET A 391 -17.18 7.57 -2.00
CA MET A 391 -18.49 7.85 -2.62
C MET A 391 -19.58 6.93 -2.09
N ASP A 392 -20.61 7.50 -1.46
CA ASP A 392 -21.75 6.75 -0.94
C ASP A 392 -22.50 5.99 -2.06
N ALA A 393 -23.02 4.82 -1.73
CA ALA A 393 -23.75 3.95 -2.63
C ALA A 393 -24.97 4.65 -3.25
N PHE A 394 -25.57 5.60 -2.52
CA PHE A 394 -26.66 6.43 -3.01
C PHE A 394 -26.27 7.21 -4.27
N TYR A 395 -25.17 7.97 -4.23
CA TYR A 395 -24.74 8.82 -5.36
C TYR A 395 -24.37 7.97 -6.58
N ARG A 396 -23.74 6.81 -6.38
CA ARG A 396 -23.44 5.88 -7.48
C ARG A 396 -24.71 5.37 -8.16
N LYS A 397 -25.75 5.04 -7.37
CA LYS A 397 -27.05 4.62 -7.91
C LYS A 397 -27.71 5.72 -8.74
N GLN A 398 -27.63 6.99 -8.29
CA GLN A 398 -28.19 8.11 -9.05
C GLN A 398 -27.39 8.41 -10.32
N SER A 399 -26.06 8.37 -10.26
CA SER A 399 -25.20 8.53 -11.44
C SER A 399 -25.48 7.45 -12.49
N LEU A 400 -25.64 6.20 -12.08
CA LEU A 400 -26.00 5.10 -12.99
C LEU A 400 -27.38 5.34 -13.63
N LYS A 401 -28.39 5.72 -12.83
CA LYS A 401 -29.72 6.07 -13.36
C LYS A 401 -29.65 7.20 -14.40
N PHE A 402 -28.88 8.25 -14.12
CA PHE A 402 -28.68 9.36 -15.06
C PHE A 402 -28.04 8.90 -16.37
N LEU A 403 -26.99 8.07 -16.31
CA LEU A 403 -26.35 7.50 -17.50
C LEU A 403 -27.30 6.61 -18.30
N CYS A 404 -28.11 5.79 -17.64
CA CYS A 404 -29.14 4.98 -18.29
C CYS A 404 -30.17 5.84 -19.04
N VAL A 405 -30.59 6.98 -18.47
CA VAL A 405 -31.51 7.91 -19.14
C VAL A 405 -30.86 8.56 -20.35
N CYS A 406 -29.60 9.00 -20.23
CA CYS A 406 -28.84 9.58 -21.34
C CYS A 406 -28.69 8.58 -22.51
N LEU A 407 -28.39 7.31 -22.20
CA LEU A 407 -28.28 6.23 -23.19
C LEU A 407 -29.65 5.90 -23.82
N SER A 408 -30.71 5.83 -23.02
CA SER A 408 -32.07 5.54 -23.51
C SER A 408 -32.56 6.61 -24.48
N SER A 409 -32.24 7.89 -24.21
CA SER A 409 -32.53 9.01 -25.12
C SER A 409 -31.76 8.89 -26.44
N GLN A 410 -30.47 8.59 -26.40
CA GLN A 410 -29.66 8.43 -27.64
C GLN A 410 -30.08 7.22 -28.47
N LEU A 411 -30.55 6.16 -27.83
CA LEU A 411 -31.00 4.92 -28.50
C LEU A 411 -32.48 4.95 -28.92
N ASN A 412 -33.22 6.02 -28.64
CA ASN A 412 -34.67 6.13 -28.89
C ASN A 412 -35.47 4.90 -28.41
N LEU A 413 -35.02 4.26 -27.32
CA LEU A 413 -35.69 3.07 -26.78
C LEU A 413 -36.98 3.50 -26.09
N PRO A 414 -38.14 2.88 -26.40
CA PRO A 414 -39.37 3.14 -25.66
C PRO A 414 -39.16 2.72 -24.22
N GLY A 415 -39.15 3.70 -23.31
CA GLY A 415 -38.84 3.50 -21.90
C GLY A 415 -39.72 2.42 -21.28
N ASN A 416 -39.15 1.23 -21.09
CA ASN A 416 -39.72 0.13 -20.33
C ASN A 416 -38.86 -0.04 -19.07
N VAL A 417 -38.97 0.92 -18.16
CA VAL A 417 -38.53 0.74 -16.77
C VAL A 417 -39.73 1.02 -15.89
N SER A 418 -40.36 -0.06 -15.44
CA SER A 418 -41.32 -0.07 -14.36
C SER A 418 -40.56 0.22 -13.06
N ASP A 419 -40.48 1.48 -12.64
CA ASP A 419 -40.62 1.80 -11.22
C ASP A 419 -40.99 3.28 -11.01
N GLU A 420 -41.72 3.51 -9.92
CA GLU A 420 -42.51 4.69 -9.60
C GLU A 420 -41.74 6.02 -9.67
N GLY A 421 -42.34 6.99 -10.37
CA GLY A 421 -41.87 8.38 -10.41
C GLY A 421 -41.69 8.90 -11.82
N CYS A 422 -42.61 9.76 -12.23
CA CYS A 422 -42.87 10.38 -13.54
C CYS A 422 -41.69 11.09 -14.27
N THR A 423 -40.42 10.81 -13.97
CA THR A 423 -39.27 11.63 -14.42
C THR A 423 -38.54 11.06 -15.63
N ALA A 424 -38.40 9.74 -15.77
CA ALA A 424 -37.60 9.14 -16.84
C ALA A 424 -38.24 9.30 -18.25
N ARG A 425 -39.57 9.16 -18.35
CA ARG A 425 -40.32 9.28 -19.61
C ARG A 425 -40.38 10.71 -20.16
N GLN A 426 -40.37 11.72 -19.29
CA GLN A 426 -40.36 13.13 -19.68
C GLN A 426 -38.96 13.61 -20.10
N LEU A 427 -37.91 13.05 -19.49
CA LEU A 427 -36.52 13.34 -19.85
C LEU A 427 -36.14 12.73 -21.20
N SER A 428 -36.62 11.53 -21.53
CA SER A 428 -36.37 10.94 -22.86
C SER A 428 -36.97 11.75 -24.00
N THR A 429 -38.09 12.45 -23.78
CA THR A 429 -38.73 13.30 -24.81
C THR A 429 -38.12 14.70 -24.93
N THR A 430 -37.29 15.16 -23.98
CA THR A 430 -36.70 16.51 -23.96
C THR A 430 -35.21 16.54 -24.34
N LEU A 431 -34.60 15.37 -24.45
CA LEU A 431 -33.20 15.19 -24.81
C LEU A 431 -33.09 14.97 -26.32
N VAL A 432 -32.48 15.93 -27.02
CA VAL A 432 -32.29 15.88 -28.46
C VAL A 432 -30.86 15.42 -28.75
N SER A 433 -30.73 14.35 -29.54
CA SER A 433 -29.43 13.89 -30.06
C SER A 433 -29.00 14.74 -31.26
N ALA A 434 -27.70 15.01 -31.41
CA ALA A 434 -27.17 15.64 -32.60
C ALA A 434 -27.38 14.81 -33.89
N VAL A 435 -27.61 13.50 -33.75
CA VAL A 435 -27.82 12.56 -34.87
C VAL A 435 -29.19 12.79 -35.55
N ASP A 436 -30.20 13.27 -34.82
CA ASP A 436 -31.57 13.44 -35.34
C ASP A 436 -31.73 14.58 -36.35
N SER A 437 -30.77 15.52 -36.43
CA SER A 437 -30.82 16.61 -37.40
C SER A 437 -30.68 16.16 -38.86
N SER A 438 -30.22 14.93 -39.09
CA SER A 438 -30.02 14.35 -40.42
C SER A 438 -31.23 13.60 -40.99
N TRP A 439 -32.20 13.21 -40.14
CA TRP A 439 -33.33 12.37 -40.54
C TRP A 439 -34.63 13.14 -40.87
N HIS A 440 -34.73 14.43 -40.51
CA HIS A 440 -35.96 15.21 -40.75
C HIS A 440 -36.03 15.98 -42.08
N ARG A 441 -35.13 15.71 -43.04
CA ARG A 441 -35.24 16.26 -44.40
C ARG A 441 -35.59 15.16 -45.41
N SER A 442 -36.82 14.65 -45.35
CA SER A 442 -37.54 14.03 -46.48
C SER A 442 -38.92 13.60 -45.99
N GLU A 443 -39.92 14.48 -46.07
CA GLU A 443 -41.36 14.15 -46.22
C GLU A 443 -42.18 15.45 -46.09
N ALA A 444 -42.15 16.27 -47.14
CA ALA A 444 -43.17 17.29 -47.39
C ALA A 444 -43.08 17.69 -48.88
N SER A 445 -43.52 16.79 -49.76
CA SER A 445 -43.77 17.10 -51.16
C SER A 445 -45.20 16.70 -51.51
N ASP A 446 -46.17 17.54 -51.12
CA ASP A 446 -47.53 17.49 -51.64
C ASP A 446 -47.83 18.75 -52.45
N ILE A 447 -47.59 18.59 -53.76
CA ILE A 447 -48.50 18.85 -54.87
C ILE A 447 -49.52 19.99 -54.64
N LYS A 448 -49.27 21.11 -55.32
CA LYS A 448 -50.32 22.03 -55.81
C LYS A 448 -49.96 22.50 -57.22
N VAL A 449 -50.79 22.11 -58.20
CA VAL A 449 -50.89 22.73 -59.53
C VAL A 449 -52.40 22.85 -59.85
N PRO A 450 -52.84 23.64 -60.84
CA PRO A 450 -53.38 24.96 -60.62
C PRO A 450 -54.84 25.09 -61.10
N SER A 451 -55.54 26.13 -60.63
CA SER A 451 -56.60 26.82 -61.38
C SER A 451 -56.78 28.21 -60.81
#